data_AF-C0ZAX8-F1
#
_entry.id   AF-C0ZAX8-F1
#
_cell.length_a   1.000
_cell.length_b   1.000
_cell.length_c   1.000
_cell.angle_alpha   90.00
_cell.angle_beta   90.00
_cell.angle_gamma   90.00
#
_symmetry.space_group_name_H-M   'P 1'
#
loop_
_entity.id
_entity.type
_entity.pdbx_description
1 polymer ?
#
loop_
_entity_poly.entity_id
_entity_poly.type
_entity_poly.pdbx_seq_one_letter_code
_entity_poly.pdbx_strand_id
1 'polypeptide(L)'
;MSYQFPPGGRDGSPGFPDSPGSPGSPGGFPPPPPGPPPSRTPSAPGASGYGGTRRIDAGGFYPCLYRYTYVWLRNGRSFWFYPVYVSRNSVSGYRWTGYRWEYYGTDLHRIAYFTC
;
A
#
# COMPACT_ATOMS: atom_id res chain seq x y z
N MET A 1 8.70 58.81 -15.57
CA MET A 1 10.07 58.27 -15.47
C MET A 1 10.01 56.77 -15.62
N SER A 2 10.63 56.30 -16.71
CA SER A 2 10.82 54.93 -17.17
C SER A 2 12.12 54.33 -16.63
N TYR A 3 12.16 52.99 -16.48
CA TYR A 3 13.25 52.02 -16.72
C TYR A 3 12.57 50.63 -16.64
N GLN A 4 12.42 49.73 -17.63
CA GLN A 4 13.17 49.22 -18.80
C GLN A 4 14.39 48.32 -18.43
N PHE A 5 14.20 47.02 -18.10
CA PHE A 5 14.43 45.72 -18.85
C PHE A 5 15.92 45.23 -18.97
N PRO A 6 16.26 43.98 -19.42
CA PRO A 6 16.08 42.57 -18.93
C PRO A 6 17.47 41.83 -18.93
N PRO A 7 17.72 40.53 -19.30
CA PRO A 7 17.01 39.24 -19.24
C PRO A 7 17.82 38.14 -18.47
N GLY A 8 17.20 37.00 -18.14
CA GLY A 8 17.94 35.87 -17.57
C GLY A 8 17.17 34.57 -17.70
N GLY A 9 17.20 33.98 -18.89
CA GLY A 9 16.67 32.65 -19.15
C GLY A 9 17.40 31.59 -18.31
N ARG A 10 16.63 30.61 -17.83
CA ARG A 10 17.14 29.29 -17.47
C ARG A 10 16.23 28.27 -18.16
N ASP A 11 16.65 27.92 -19.35
CA ASP A 11 16.29 26.71 -20.06
C ASP A 11 16.38 25.49 -19.13
N GLY A 12 15.40 24.59 -19.23
CA GLY A 12 15.46 23.28 -18.57
C GLY A 12 14.12 22.67 -18.18
N SER A 13 13.25 22.41 -19.16
CA SER A 13 12.31 21.28 -19.10
C SER A 13 12.67 20.40 -20.30
N PRO A 14 12.77 19.06 -20.17
CA PRO A 14 11.63 18.24 -19.76
C PRO A 14 12.01 17.03 -18.88
N GLY A 15 11.35 16.87 -17.74
CA GLY A 15 11.47 15.68 -16.90
C GLY A 15 10.24 15.47 -16.03
N PHE A 16 9.26 14.76 -16.54
CA PHE A 16 8.16 14.15 -15.77
C PHE A 16 8.03 12.68 -16.25
N PRO A 17 7.46 11.73 -15.46
CA PRO A 17 6.62 11.96 -14.27
C PRO A 17 6.88 11.02 -13.06
N ASP A 18 6.18 11.33 -11.96
CA ASP A 18 5.72 10.44 -10.89
C ASP A 18 6.60 10.14 -9.66
N SER A 19 6.48 11.00 -8.64
CA SER A 19 5.84 10.60 -7.38
C SER A 19 5.48 11.84 -6.55
N PRO A 20 4.29 12.43 -6.73
CA PRO A 20 3.79 13.42 -5.79
C PRO A 20 3.43 12.69 -4.49
N GLY A 21 4.30 12.84 -3.48
CA GLY A 21 3.92 12.61 -2.09
C GLY A 21 2.62 13.36 -1.83
N SER A 22 1.54 12.62 -1.64
CA SER A 22 0.20 13.20 -1.53
C SER A 22 0.16 14.19 -0.36
N PRO A 23 -0.33 15.42 -0.55
CA PRO A 23 -0.62 16.33 0.55
C PRO A 23 -1.59 15.64 1.49
N GLY A 24 -1.25 15.58 2.79
CA GLY A 24 -2.09 14.99 3.82
C GLY A 24 -3.53 15.46 3.66
N SER A 25 -4.43 14.52 3.38
CA SER A 25 -5.85 14.85 3.23
C SER A 25 -6.38 15.35 4.59
N PRO A 26 -7.13 16.47 4.61
CA PRO A 26 -7.79 16.95 5.83
C PRO A 26 -8.96 16.01 6.14
N GLY A 27 -8.65 14.89 6.79
CA GLY A 27 -9.60 13.82 7.03
C GLY A 27 -8.93 12.55 7.49
N GLY A 28 -8.45 12.53 8.74
CA GLY A 28 -8.43 11.40 9.68
C GLY A 28 -7.83 10.03 9.31
N PHE A 29 -7.39 9.77 8.07
CA PHE A 29 -6.83 8.48 7.68
C PHE A 29 -5.31 8.52 7.62
N PRO A 30 -4.62 7.48 8.14
CA PRO A 30 -3.17 7.40 8.05
C PRO A 30 -2.72 7.39 6.58
N PRO A 31 -1.57 8.00 6.26
CA PRO A 31 -1.11 8.11 4.88
C PRO A 31 -0.85 6.73 4.24
N PRO A 32 -0.93 6.64 2.90
CA PRO A 32 -0.49 5.44 2.18
C PRO A 32 1.00 5.15 2.42
N PRO A 33 1.45 3.91 2.20
CA PRO A 33 2.84 3.53 2.38
C PRO A 33 3.80 4.30 1.43
N PRO A 34 5.08 4.45 1.82
CA PRO A 34 6.07 5.13 1.00
C PRO A 34 6.49 4.26 -0.19
N GLY A 35 5.93 4.54 -1.38
CA GLY A 35 6.36 3.90 -2.63
C GLY A 35 5.81 2.48 -2.88
N PRO A 36 6.23 1.84 -3.99
CA PRO A 36 5.70 0.54 -4.40
C PRO A 36 6.12 -0.58 -3.43
N PRO A 37 5.36 -1.68 -3.37
CA PRO A 37 5.73 -2.84 -2.56
C PRO A 37 6.94 -3.60 -3.16
N PRO A 38 7.53 -4.56 -2.42
CA PRO A 38 8.57 -5.43 -2.95
C PRO A 38 8.12 -6.14 -4.23
N SER A 39 9.00 -6.20 -5.23
CA SER A 39 8.71 -6.81 -6.53
C SER A 39 8.55 -8.33 -6.48
N ARG A 40 9.17 -8.99 -5.49
CA ARG A 40 9.06 -10.44 -5.29
C ARG A 40 7.88 -10.76 -4.39
N THR A 41 6.88 -11.44 -4.93
CA THR A 41 5.77 -11.95 -4.13
C THR A 41 6.25 -13.15 -3.31
N PRO A 42 5.92 -13.22 -2.01
CA PRO A 42 6.24 -14.39 -1.19
C PRO A 42 5.60 -15.67 -1.75
N SER A 43 6.23 -16.82 -1.51
CA SER A 43 5.63 -18.12 -1.83
C SER A 43 4.40 -18.33 -0.96
N ALA A 44 3.29 -18.76 -1.57
CA ALA A 44 2.08 -19.06 -0.81
C ALA A 44 2.39 -20.15 0.23
N PRO A 45 1.87 -20.04 1.48
CA PRO A 45 2.19 -20.98 2.56
C PRO A 45 1.87 -22.45 2.24
N GLY A 46 0.88 -22.67 1.36
CA GLY A 46 0.51 -24.01 0.89
C GLY A 46 1.44 -24.62 -0.16
N ALA A 47 2.34 -23.85 -0.77
CA ALA A 47 3.26 -24.35 -1.80
C ALA A 47 4.59 -24.86 -1.23
N SER A 48 5.01 -24.38 -0.06
CA SER A 48 6.34 -24.72 0.49
C SER A 48 6.37 -25.02 1.99
N GLY A 49 5.22 -25.06 2.70
CA GLY A 49 5.19 -25.47 4.11
C GLY A 49 5.80 -24.48 5.11
N TYR A 50 6.26 -23.31 4.66
CA TYR A 50 6.85 -22.27 5.52
C TYR A 50 5.98 -21.00 5.50
N GLY A 51 5.61 -20.51 6.70
CA GLY A 51 5.51 -19.06 6.96
C GLY A 51 4.16 -18.36 6.86
N GLY A 52 3.08 -19.03 6.46
CA GLY A 52 1.75 -18.40 6.48
C GLY A 52 1.17 -18.32 7.89
N THR A 53 0.81 -17.13 8.35
CA THR A 53 0.02 -17.00 9.58
C THR A 53 -1.31 -17.73 9.38
N ARG A 54 -1.47 -18.87 10.06
CA ARG A 54 -2.66 -19.74 9.99
C ARG A 54 -3.82 -19.22 10.82
N ARG A 55 -3.58 -18.20 11.67
CA ARG A 55 -4.59 -17.49 12.43
C ARG A 55 -5.09 -16.29 11.64
N ILE A 56 -6.20 -16.50 10.94
CA ILE A 56 -6.89 -15.48 10.15
C ILE A 56 -7.87 -14.76 11.09
N ASP A 57 -7.32 -14.03 12.05
CA ASP A 57 -8.06 -13.27 13.05
C ASP A 57 -7.40 -11.90 13.28
N ALA A 58 -8.09 -11.02 13.99
CA ALA A 58 -7.61 -9.66 14.24
C ALA A 58 -6.23 -9.68 14.92
N GLY A 59 -6.03 -10.61 15.86
CA GLY A 59 -4.76 -10.87 16.57
C GLY A 59 -3.59 -11.12 15.62
N GLY A 60 -3.82 -11.93 14.58
CA GLY A 60 -2.82 -12.24 13.56
C GLY A 60 -2.43 -11.05 12.68
N PHE A 61 -3.32 -10.07 12.48
CA PHE A 61 -3.07 -8.90 11.63
C PHE A 61 -2.43 -7.71 12.36
N TYR A 62 -2.62 -7.59 13.68
CA TYR A 62 -1.98 -6.52 14.47
C TYR A 62 -0.47 -6.36 14.22
N PRO A 63 0.37 -7.41 14.18
CA PRO A 63 1.80 -7.26 13.91
C PRO A 63 2.14 -6.82 12.47
N CYS A 64 1.16 -6.88 11.55
CA CYS A 64 1.32 -6.49 10.16
C CYS A 64 0.86 -5.05 9.88
N LEU A 65 0.27 -4.36 10.87
CA LEU A 65 -0.10 -2.95 10.75
C LEU A 65 1.10 -2.09 10.32
N TYR A 66 0.87 -1.20 9.37
CA TYR A 66 1.87 -0.32 8.78
C TYR A 66 3.08 -1.05 8.15
N ARG A 67 2.86 -2.28 7.64
CA ARG A 67 3.87 -3.06 6.94
C ARG A 67 3.33 -3.60 5.61
N TYR A 68 4.23 -3.78 4.64
CA TYR A 68 3.90 -4.47 3.40
C TYR A 68 3.51 -5.91 3.71
N THR A 69 2.23 -6.21 3.50
CA THR A 69 1.62 -7.50 3.77
C THR A 69 1.15 -8.09 2.46
N TYR A 70 1.58 -9.29 2.10
CA TYR A 70 1.00 -10.00 0.97
C TYR A 70 -0.18 -10.83 1.46
N VAL A 71 -1.35 -10.65 0.84
CA VAL A 71 -2.59 -11.35 1.21
C VAL A 71 -3.06 -12.23 0.07
N TRP A 72 -3.53 -13.42 0.42
CA TRP A 72 -4.25 -14.34 -0.46
C TRP A 72 -5.68 -14.45 0.02
N LEU A 73 -6.63 -14.11 -0.84
CA LEU A 73 -8.05 -14.24 -0.60
C LEU A 73 -8.54 -15.64 -0.98
N ARG A 74 -9.63 -16.07 -0.35
CA ARG A 74 -10.29 -17.36 -0.61
C ARG A 74 -10.84 -17.50 -2.03
N ASN A 75 -11.10 -16.38 -2.71
CA ASN A 75 -11.53 -16.36 -4.11
C ASN A 75 -10.37 -16.45 -5.12
N GLY A 76 -9.16 -16.77 -4.66
CA GLY A 76 -7.96 -16.93 -5.50
C GLY A 76 -7.22 -15.63 -5.84
N ARG A 77 -7.74 -14.47 -5.43
CA ARG A 77 -7.05 -13.18 -5.64
C ARG A 77 -5.93 -13.01 -4.63
N SER A 78 -4.78 -12.49 -5.06
CA SER A 78 -3.69 -12.10 -4.17
C SER A 78 -3.11 -10.76 -4.56
N PHE A 79 -2.66 -10.00 -3.57
CA PHE A 79 -2.13 -8.66 -3.77
C PHE A 79 -1.30 -8.21 -2.56
N TRP A 80 -0.46 -7.20 -2.79
CA TRP A 80 0.15 -6.44 -1.72
C TRP A 80 -0.89 -5.55 -1.04
N PHE A 81 -0.84 -5.54 0.27
CA PHE A 81 -1.75 -4.86 1.15
C PHE A 81 -0.96 -4.17 2.27
N TYR A 82 -1.36 -2.98 2.64
CA TYR A 82 -0.75 -2.19 3.70
C TYR A 82 -1.84 -1.87 4.71
N PRO A 83 -2.05 -2.74 5.71
CA PRO A 83 -3.12 -2.57 6.69
C PRO A 83 -2.78 -1.40 7.60
N VAL A 84 -3.77 -0.53 7.82
CA VAL A 84 -3.63 0.65 8.68
C VAL A 84 -4.61 0.64 9.85
N TYR A 85 -5.63 -0.21 9.77
CA TYR A 85 -6.63 -0.38 10.80
C TYR A 85 -7.16 -1.81 10.78
N VAL A 86 -7.32 -2.39 11.97
CA VAL A 86 -7.91 -3.73 12.17
C VAL A 86 -9.04 -3.59 13.18
N SER A 87 -10.21 -4.10 12.81
CA SER A 87 -11.34 -4.30 13.71
C SER A 87 -11.43 -5.76 14.15
N ARG A 88 -12.45 -6.13 14.92
CA ARG A 88 -12.65 -7.53 15.36
C ARG A 88 -12.70 -8.53 14.20
N ASN A 89 -13.33 -8.15 13.08
CA ASN A 89 -13.64 -9.06 11.97
C ASN A 89 -13.23 -8.53 10.59
N SER A 90 -12.66 -7.32 10.52
CA SER A 90 -12.27 -6.69 9.27
C SER A 90 -10.90 -6.01 9.38
N VAL A 91 -10.25 -5.86 8.24
CA VAL A 91 -9.00 -5.10 8.10
C VAL A 91 -9.14 -4.10 6.97
N SER A 92 -8.65 -2.90 7.21
CA SER A 92 -8.68 -1.77 6.29
C SER A 92 -7.28 -1.21 6.10
N GLY A 93 -7.00 -0.68 4.90
CA GLY A 93 -5.69 -0.21 4.52
C GLY A 93 -5.62 0.15 3.06
N TYR A 94 -4.45 -0.05 2.47
CA TYR A 94 -4.22 0.23 1.07
C TYR A 94 -3.84 -1.05 0.32
N ARG A 95 -4.44 -1.34 -0.82
CA ARG A 95 -4.04 -2.42 -1.73
C ARG A 95 -3.22 -1.87 -2.89
N TRP A 96 -2.25 -2.64 -3.37
CA TRP A 96 -1.51 -2.32 -4.57
C TRP A 96 -2.27 -2.84 -5.80
N THR A 97 -2.49 -1.97 -6.78
CA THR A 97 -3.13 -2.33 -8.06
C THR A 97 -2.14 -2.75 -9.14
N GLY A 98 -0.83 -2.67 -8.86
CA GLY A 98 0.23 -2.77 -9.86
C GLY A 98 0.88 -1.42 -10.16
N TYR A 99 0.15 -0.32 -9.98
CA TYR A 99 0.61 1.03 -10.31
C TYR A 99 0.38 2.07 -9.20
N ARG A 100 -0.61 1.85 -8.32
CA ARG A 100 -0.85 2.74 -7.18
C ARG A 100 -1.42 2.00 -5.97
N TRP A 101 -1.37 2.68 -4.83
CA TRP A 101 -2.06 2.29 -3.61
C TRP A 101 -3.50 2.81 -3.64
N GLU A 102 -4.47 1.92 -3.43
CA GLU A 102 -5.89 2.25 -3.32
C GLU A 102 -6.41 1.86 -1.94
N TYR A 103 -7.23 2.71 -1.32
CA TYR A 103 -7.89 2.34 -0.08
C TYR A 103 -8.77 1.09 -0.29
N TYR A 104 -8.64 0.13 0.62
CA TYR A 104 -9.30 -1.16 0.55
C TYR A 104 -9.59 -1.70 1.94
N GLY A 105 -10.81 -2.21 2.12
CA GLY A 105 -11.22 -2.93 3.32
C GLY A 105 -11.79 -4.30 2.95
N THR A 106 -11.52 -5.30 3.80
CA THR A 106 -12.05 -6.65 3.62
C THR A 106 -12.32 -7.31 4.96
N ASP A 107 -13.27 -8.24 4.97
CA ASP A 107 -13.48 -9.13 6.10
C ASP A 107 -12.30 -10.11 6.22
N LEU A 108 -11.88 -10.39 7.45
CA LEU A 108 -10.84 -11.38 7.74
C LEU A 108 -11.25 -12.77 7.22
N HIS A 109 -12.55 -13.09 7.26
CA HIS A 109 -13.09 -14.34 6.74
C HIS A 109 -12.85 -14.54 5.23
N ARG A 110 -12.62 -13.47 4.46
CA ARG A 110 -12.31 -13.57 3.02
C ARG A 110 -10.84 -13.87 2.77
N ILE A 111 -9.98 -13.70 3.77
CA ILE A 111 -8.55 -13.97 3.69
C ILE A 111 -8.35 -15.46 3.92
N ALA A 112 -7.51 -16.08 3.08
CA ALA A 112 -7.10 -17.47 3.20
C ALA A 112 -5.72 -17.55 3.88
N TYR A 113 -4.80 -16.68 3.48
CA TYR A 113 -3.45 -16.61 4.03
C TYR A 113 -2.93 -15.17 3.94
N PHE A 114 -1.96 -14.84 4.77
CA PHE A 114 -1.22 -13.59 4.67
C PHE A 114 0.20 -13.74 5.22
N THR A 115 1.08 -12.83 4.80
CA THR A 115 2.42 -12.67 5.35
C THR A 115 2.80 -11.20 5.34
N CYS A 116 3.32 -10.73 6.46
CA CYS A 116 4.18 -9.56 6.53
C CYS A 116 5.59 -10.04 6.95
#